data_AF-A0A257ATY7-F1
#
_entry.id   AF-A0A257ATY7-F1
#
_cell.length_a   1.000
_cell.length_b   1.000
_cell.length_c   1.000
_cell.angle_alpha   90.00
_cell.angle_beta   90.00
_cell.angle_gamma   90.00
#
_symmetry.space_group_name_H-M   'P 1'
#
loop_
_entity.id
_entity.type
_entity.pdbx_description
1 polymer ?
#
loop_
_entity_poly.entity_id
_entity_poly.type
_entity_poly.pdbx_seq_one_letter_code
_entity_poly.pdbx_strand_id
1 'polypeptide(L)'
;FVIDIRDSYDLPVHLAYRLARHPGWRLVYFDDDAAVFVRDTPQTAAYLAGRAYRHLSPWQPERFRAALANEATRRDALEEMKRAREQSMDSANALALAAMAARFFG
;
A
#
# COMPACT_ATOMS: atom_id res chain seq x y z
N PHE A 1 -12.81 5.83 14.46
CA PHE A 1 -12.75 4.82 13.38
C PHE A 1 -12.80 3.46 14.05
N VAL A 2 -13.85 2.66 13.83
CA VAL A 2 -13.99 1.32 14.42
C VAL A 2 -13.73 0.31 13.31
N ILE A 3 -12.76 -0.58 13.53
CA ILE A 3 -12.50 -1.75 12.68
C ILE A 3 -13.23 -2.89 13.36
N ASP A 4 -14.25 -3.45 12.69
CA ASP A 4 -15.06 -4.53 13.22
C ASP A 4 -14.56 -5.88 12.69
N ILE A 5 -14.56 -6.92 13.52
CA ILE A 5 -14.16 -8.27 13.09
C ILE A 5 -15.03 -8.79 11.94
N ARG A 6 -16.28 -8.33 11.83
CA ARG A 6 -17.16 -8.68 10.70
C ARG A 6 -16.65 -8.16 9.37
N ASP A 7 -15.85 -7.09 9.38
CA ASP A 7 -15.22 -6.56 8.17
C ASP A 7 -14.22 -7.57 7.57
N SER A 8 -13.64 -8.48 8.37
CA SER A 8 -12.73 -9.52 7.86
C SER A 8 -13.45 -10.73 7.27
N TYR A 9 -14.72 -10.96 7.62
CA TYR A 9 -15.47 -12.14 7.20
C TYR A 9 -16.43 -11.85 6.04
N ASP A 10 -17.18 -10.75 6.10
CA ASP A 10 -18.25 -10.50 5.12
C ASP A 10 -17.78 -9.64 3.94
N LEU A 11 -16.78 -8.77 4.15
CA LEU A 11 -16.38 -7.73 3.20
C LEU A 11 -14.88 -7.39 3.28
N PRO A 12 -13.96 -8.34 3.00
CA PRO A 12 -12.52 -8.16 3.19
C PRO A 12 -11.91 -6.97 2.43
N VAL A 13 -12.46 -6.63 1.25
CA VAL A 13 -12.06 -5.43 0.49
C VAL A 13 -12.37 -4.15 1.26
N HIS A 14 -13.49 -4.09 1.99
CA HIS A 14 -13.84 -2.94 2.81
C HIS A 14 -12.94 -2.82 4.04
N LEU A 15 -12.45 -3.94 4.58
CA LEU A 15 -11.47 -3.93 5.67
C LEU A 15 -10.14 -3.37 5.18
N ALA A 16 -9.62 -3.82 4.04
CA ALA A 16 -8.34 -3.33 3.51
C ALA A 16 -8.38 -1.83 3.20
N TYR A 17 -9.48 -1.35 2.59
CA TYR A 17 -9.70 0.09 2.37
C TYR A 17 -9.73 0.89 3.68
N ARG A 18 -10.37 0.34 4.71
CA ARG A 18 -10.44 0.97 6.03
C ARG A 18 -9.07 1.03 6.71
N LEU A 19 -8.33 -0.08 6.72
CA LEU A 19 -7.00 -0.17 7.30
C LEU A 19 -6.01 0.76 6.61
N ALA A 20 -6.08 0.88 5.27
CA ALA A 20 -5.22 1.77 4.51
C ALA A 20 -5.33 3.23 4.97
N ARG A 21 -6.53 3.67 5.38
CA ARG A 21 -6.80 5.03 5.86
C ARG A 21 -6.56 5.23 7.36
N HIS A 22 -6.36 4.15 8.11
CA HIS A 22 -6.19 4.24 9.55
C HIS A 22 -4.74 4.60 9.92
N PRO A 23 -4.49 5.65 10.72
CA PRO A 23 -3.13 6.11 11.01
C PRO A 23 -2.29 5.10 11.81
N GLY A 24 -2.93 4.22 12.58
CA GLY A 24 -2.27 3.19 13.38
C GLY A 24 -1.99 1.87 12.64
N TRP A 25 -2.24 1.78 11.33
CA TRP A 25 -1.96 0.57 10.54
C TRP A 25 -1.14 0.92 9.30
N ARG A 26 -0.20 0.05 8.94
CA ARG A 26 0.68 0.23 7.78
C ARG A 26 0.58 -0.99 6.87
N LEU A 27 0.41 -0.75 5.58
CA LEU A 27 0.47 -1.79 4.55
C LEU A 27 1.92 -2.21 4.37
N VAL A 28 2.20 -3.52 4.39
CA VAL A 28 3.55 -4.07 4.18
C VAL A 28 3.63 -5.07 3.04
N TYR A 29 2.48 -5.59 2.58
CA TYR A 29 2.35 -6.50 1.45
C TYR A 29 0.92 -6.45 0.90
N PHE A 30 0.77 -6.67 -0.41
CA PHE A 30 -0.51 -6.98 -1.03
C PHE A 30 -0.29 -7.77 -2.31
N ASP A 31 -1.27 -8.56 -2.75
CA ASP A 31 -1.39 -9.09 -4.10
C ASP A 31 -2.89 -9.05 -4.51
N ASP A 32 -3.33 -9.95 -5.38
CA ASP A 32 -4.73 -10.02 -5.79
C ASP A 32 -5.61 -10.78 -4.77
N ASP A 33 -5.02 -11.60 -3.91
CA ASP A 33 -5.71 -12.48 -2.97
C ASP A 33 -5.59 -12.02 -1.51
N ALA A 34 -4.52 -11.29 -1.17
CA ALA A 34 -4.15 -10.97 0.20
C ALA A 34 -3.62 -9.54 0.36
N ALA A 35 -3.79 -9.01 1.56
CA ALA A 35 -3.19 -7.75 2.00
C ALA A 35 -2.74 -7.88 3.45
N VAL A 36 -1.50 -7.50 3.74
CA VAL A 36 -0.96 -7.56 5.09
C VAL A 36 -0.80 -6.14 5.63
N PHE A 37 -1.55 -5.86 6.68
CA PHE A 37 -1.42 -4.65 7.47
C PHE A 37 -0.83 -4.98 8.83
N VAL A 38 0.12 -4.16 9.28
CA VAL A 38 0.74 -4.28 10.59
C VAL A 38 0.43 -3.03 11.40
N ARG A 39 0.00 -3.23 12.65
CA ARG A 39 -0.30 -2.14 13.58
C ARG A 39 0.98 -1.40 13.94
N ASP A 40 0.93 -0.08 13.98
CA ASP A 40 2.06 0.78 14.32
C ASP A 40 2.20 0.87 15.85
N THR A 41 3.08 0.04 16.42
CA THR A 41 3.43 0.03 17.85
C THR A 41 4.95 0.07 18.04
N PRO A 42 5.45 0.37 19.27
CA PRO A 42 6.89 0.34 19.54
C PRO A 42 7.55 -1.00 19.20
N GLN A 43 6.84 -2.12 19.36
CA GLN A 43 7.35 -3.47 19.08
C GLN A 43 7.51 -3.74 17.57
N THR A 44 6.68 -3.10 16.73
CA THR A 44 6.71 -3.30 15.28
C THR A 44 7.52 -2.22 14.55
N ALA A 45 7.97 -1.18 15.26
CA ALA A 45 8.61 0.00 14.65
C ALA A 45 9.80 -0.37 13.75
N ALA A 46 10.69 -1.25 14.21
CA ALA A 46 11.86 -1.69 13.44
C ALA A 46 11.46 -2.45 12.16
N TYR A 47 10.43 -3.30 12.25
CA TYR A 47 9.90 -4.03 11.09
C TYR A 47 9.27 -3.08 10.07
N LEU A 48 8.43 -2.14 10.55
CA LEU A 48 7.74 -1.17 9.71
C LEU A 48 8.70 -0.22 8.99
N ALA A 49 9.79 0.18 9.64
CA ALA A 49 10.77 1.10 9.07
C ALA A 49 11.35 0.61 7.73
N GLY A 50 11.57 -0.71 7.58
CA GLY A 50 12.12 -1.32 6.37
C GLY A 50 11.10 -1.96 5.42
N ARG A 51 9.86 -2.22 5.88
CA ARG A 51 8.87 -3.01 5.12
C ARG A 51 7.63 -2.22 4.70
N ALA A 52 7.24 -1.19 5.44
CA ALA A 52 6.00 -0.47 5.14
C ALA A 52 6.04 0.23 3.79
N TYR A 53 4.89 0.26 3.11
CA TYR A 53 4.65 1.14 1.98
C TYR A 53 4.20 2.53 2.48
N ARG A 54 5.00 3.55 2.16
CA ARG A 54 4.84 4.96 2.59
C ARG A 54 4.16 5.82 1.54
N HIS A 55 4.17 5.41 0.28
CA HIS A 55 3.54 6.14 -0.81
C HIS A 55 2.54 5.29 -1.55
N LEU A 56 2.72 3.97 -1.50
CA LEU A 56 1.98 3.03 -2.32
C LEU A 56 0.84 2.33 -1.55
N SER A 57 -0.35 2.29 -2.14
CA SER A 57 -1.49 1.50 -1.66
C SER A 57 -2.55 1.36 -2.76
N PRO A 58 -3.00 0.14 -3.10
CA PRO A 58 -4.09 -0.07 -4.07
C PRO A 58 -5.39 0.63 -3.67
N TRP A 59 -5.64 0.77 -2.36
CA TRP A 59 -6.84 1.39 -1.81
C TRP A 59 -6.74 2.91 -1.66
N GLN A 60 -5.56 3.50 -1.88
CA GLN A 60 -5.33 4.95 -1.86
C GLN A 60 -4.41 5.36 -3.03
N PRO A 61 -4.82 5.13 -4.29
CA PRO A 61 -3.98 5.42 -5.46
C PRO A 61 -3.58 6.90 -5.57
N GLU A 62 -4.42 7.81 -5.06
CA GLU A 62 -4.11 9.25 -5.06
C GLU A 62 -2.87 9.60 -4.21
N ARG A 63 -2.56 8.83 -3.16
CA ARG A 63 -1.32 9.01 -2.36
C ARG A 63 -0.09 8.69 -3.18
N PHE A 64 -0.17 7.64 -3.99
CA PHE A 64 0.91 7.26 -4.90
C PHE A 64 1.08 8.31 -6.00
N ARG A 65 -0.03 8.75 -6.62
CA ARG A 65 -0.02 9.82 -7.62
C ARG A 65 0.59 11.12 -7.07
N ALA A 66 0.19 11.54 -5.88
CA ALA A 66 0.76 12.72 -5.22
C ALA A 66 2.27 12.57 -4.96
N ALA A 67 2.71 11.38 -4.57
CA ALA A 67 4.12 11.09 -4.34
C ALA A 67 4.95 11.09 -5.62
N LEU A 68 4.37 10.64 -6.76
CA LEU A 68 5.01 10.73 -8.07
C LEU A 68 5.16 12.18 -8.56
N ALA A 69 4.15 13.02 -8.30
CA ALA A 69 4.17 14.43 -8.65
C ALA A 69 5.26 15.22 -7.90
N ASN A 70 5.51 14.87 -6.64
CA ASN A 70 6.49 15.54 -5.80
C ASN A 70 7.91 14.98 -6.01
N GLU A 71 8.84 15.81 -6.48
CA GLU A 71 10.22 15.45 -6.76
C GLU A 71 10.95 14.83 -5.54
N ALA A 72 10.67 15.32 -4.33
CA ALA A 72 11.30 14.82 -3.11
C ALA A 72 10.88 13.39 -2.74
N THR A 73 9.69 12.95 -3.15
CA THR A 73 9.15 11.60 -2.82
C THR A 73 9.08 10.67 -4.02
N ARG A 74 9.30 11.19 -5.23
CA ARG A 74 9.11 10.45 -6.49
C ARG A 74 9.97 9.20 -6.55
N ARG A 75 11.25 9.32 -6.20
CA ARG A 75 12.20 8.20 -6.24
C ARG A 75 11.74 7.08 -5.29
N ASP A 76 11.45 7.43 -4.04
CA ASP A 76 11.01 6.47 -3.02
C ASP A 76 9.70 5.78 -3.42
N ALA A 77 8.76 6.51 -4.01
CA ALA A 77 7.50 5.95 -4.52
C ALA A 77 7.74 4.93 -5.66
N LEU A 78 8.66 5.23 -6.59
CA LEU A 78 9.01 4.31 -7.68
C LEU A 78 9.71 3.04 -7.17
N GLU A 79 10.60 3.15 -6.19
CA GLU A 79 11.24 1.99 -5.54
C GLU A 79 10.20 1.12 -4.80
N GLU A 80 9.23 1.75 -4.12
CA GLU A 80 8.11 1.02 -3.51
C GLU A 80 7.26 0.28 -4.55
N MET A 81 6.99 0.90 -5.71
CA MET A 81 6.25 0.26 -6.81
C MET A 81 7.02 -0.93 -7.38
N LYS A 82 8.32 -0.76 -7.63
CA LYS A 82 9.18 -1.86 -8.07
C LYS A 82 9.16 -3.02 -7.09
N ARG A 83 9.34 -2.74 -5.79
CA ARG A 83 9.27 -3.75 -4.72
C ARG A 83 7.92 -4.44 -4.67
N ALA A 84 6.81 -3.70 -4.81
CA ALA A 84 5.49 -4.28 -4.85
C ALA A 84 5.34 -5.27 -6.02
N ARG A 85 5.77 -4.89 -7.23
CA ARG A 85 5.74 -5.80 -8.38
C ARG A 85 6.53 -7.09 -8.16
N GLU A 86 7.75 -6.97 -7.64
CA GLU A 86 8.63 -8.11 -7.36
C GLU A 86 8.04 -9.04 -6.28
N GLN A 87 7.43 -8.49 -5.23
CA GLN A 87 6.87 -9.28 -4.13
C GLN A 87 5.51 -9.90 -4.46
N SER A 88 4.69 -9.19 -5.25
CA SER A 88 3.32 -9.60 -5.59
C SER A 88 3.25 -10.43 -6.87
N MET A 89 4.40 -10.86 -7.43
CA MET A 89 4.50 -11.60 -8.70
C MET A 89 3.71 -10.95 -9.85
N ASP A 90 3.81 -9.63 -10.00
CA ASP A 90 3.05 -8.86 -10.99
C ASP A 90 1.51 -9.06 -10.90
N SER A 91 0.98 -9.09 -9.67
CA SER A 91 -0.47 -9.04 -9.41
C SER A 91 -1.15 -7.91 -10.19
N ALA A 92 -2.43 -8.08 -10.54
CA ALA A 92 -3.22 -7.08 -11.27
C ALA A 92 -3.21 -5.72 -10.54
N ASN A 93 -3.30 -5.74 -9.20
CA ASN A 93 -3.16 -4.53 -8.38
C ASN A 93 -1.79 -3.85 -8.53
N ALA A 94 -0.69 -4.62 -8.51
CA ALA A 94 0.65 -4.07 -8.67
C ALA A 94 0.88 -3.54 -10.10
N LEU A 95 0.39 -4.25 -11.13
CA LEU A 95 0.45 -3.82 -12.52
C LEU A 95 -0.40 -2.56 -12.78
N ALA A 96 -1.57 -2.43 -12.16
CA ALA A 96 -2.39 -1.23 -12.27
C ALA A 96 -1.67 0.02 -11.73
N LEU A 97 -0.97 -0.12 -10.59
CA LEU A 97 -0.15 0.95 -10.02
C LEU A 97 1.09 1.24 -10.89
N ALA A 98 1.71 0.22 -11.46
CA ALA A 98 2.82 0.39 -12.41
C ALA A 98 2.39 1.12 -13.68
N ALA A 99 1.22 0.77 -14.24
CA ALA A 99 0.63 1.46 -15.38
C ALA A 99 0.29 2.92 -15.05
N MET A 100 -0.17 3.19 -13.83
CA MET A 100 -0.37 4.56 -13.35
C MET A 100 0.94 5.35 -13.35
N ALA A 101 2.03 4.76 -12.85
CA ALA A 101 3.34 5.41 -12.87
C ALA A 101 3.82 5.66 -14.30
N ALA A 102 3.68 4.68 -15.20
CA ALA A 102 4.07 4.82 -16.60
C ALA A 102 3.32 5.96 -17.31
N ARG A 103 2.00 6.07 -17.09
CA ARG A 103 1.16 7.17 -17.63
C ARG A 103 1.48 8.54 -17.03
N PHE A 104 2.18 8.60 -15.89
CA PHE A 104 2.56 9.85 -15.27
C PHE A 104 3.77 10.50 -15.97
N PHE A 105 4.60 9.69 -16.65
CA PHE A 105 5.84 10.14 -17.31
C PHE A 105 5.85 9.98 -18.83
N GLY A 106 4.89 9.25 -19.41
CA GLY A 106 4.69 9.13 -20.85
C GLY A 106 3.69 10.13 -21.37
#